data_AF-A0A957JNX8-F1
#
_entry.id   AF-A0A957JNX8-F1
#
_cell.length_a   1.000
_cell.length_b   1.000
_cell.length_c   1.000
_cell.angle_alpha   90.00
_cell.angle_beta   90.00
_cell.angle_gamma   90.00
#
_symmetry.space_group_name_H-M   'P 1'
#
loop_
_entity.id
_entity.type
_entity.pdbx_description
1 polymer ?
#
loop_
_entity_poly.entity_id
_entity_poly.type
_entity_poly.pdbx_seq_one_letter_code
_entity_poly.pdbx_strand_id
1 'polypeptide(L)'
;MKLNLELARADTPGCENVLHFNNAGSSLMPQAVLDSMVGYLRLEAMIGGYEAAGQTGSLETVYDRIAELLNCHRDEVALIENA
;
A
#
# COMPACT_ATOMS: atom_id res chain seq x y z
N MET A 1 -15.19 -12.04 -10.21
CA MET A 1 -13.73 -12.09 -10.45
C MET A 1 -13.16 -13.25 -9.65
N LYS A 2 -12.29 -14.09 -10.22
CA LYS A 2 -11.68 -15.23 -9.51
C LYS A 2 -10.27 -14.82 -9.04
N LEU A 3 -9.98 -14.97 -7.76
CA LEU A 3 -8.64 -14.71 -7.22
C LEU A 3 -7.65 -15.76 -7.75
N ASN A 4 -6.51 -15.32 -8.28
CA ASN A 4 -5.38 -16.19 -8.57
C ASN A 4 -4.51 -16.32 -7.30
N LEU A 5 -4.66 -17.46 -6.61
CA LEU A 5 -3.98 -17.72 -5.35
C LEU A 5 -2.46 -17.87 -5.51
N GLU A 6 -2.01 -18.47 -6.61
CA GLU A 6 -0.59 -18.69 -6.87
C GLU A 6 0.12 -17.36 -7.07
N LEU A 7 -0.49 -16.47 -7.87
CA LEU A 7 0.01 -15.12 -8.07
C LEU A 7 0.05 -14.32 -6.76
N ALA A 8 -1.03 -14.33 -5.99
CA ALA A 8 -1.08 -13.58 -4.72
C ALA A 8 0.00 -14.02 -3.72
N ARG A 9 0.33 -15.32 -3.69
CA ARG A 9 1.42 -15.86 -2.86
C ARG A 9 2.80 -15.50 -3.39
N ALA A 10 3.01 -15.60 -4.70
CA ALA A 10 4.26 -15.20 -5.33
C ALA A 10 4.55 -13.70 -5.12
N ASP A 11 3.50 -12.88 -5.14
CA ASP A 11 3.60 -11.44 -4.89
C ASP A 11 3.81 -11.10 -3.40
N THR A 12 3.73 -12.06 -2.48
CA THR A 12 3.85 -11.83 -1.03
C THR A 12 5.03 -12.63 -0.45
N PRO A 13 6.26 -12.07 -0.43
CA PRO A 13 7.48 -12.81 -0.13
C PRO A 13 7.48 -13.57 1.20
N GLY A 14 6.77 -13.04 2.21
CA GLY A 14 6.66 -13.71 3.52
C GLY A 14 6.00 -15.08 3.45
N CYS A 15 5.18 -15.36 2.42
CA CYS A 15 4.52 -16.65 2.24
C CYS A 15 5.48 -17.82 1.97
N GLU A 16 6.70 -17.55 1.48
CA GLU A 16 7.71 -18.59 1.25
C GLU A 16 8.40 -19.05 2.55
N ASN A 17 8.32 -18.22 3.59
CA ASN A 17 9.15 -18.36 4.79
C ASN A 17 8.35 -18.81 6.01
N VAL A 18 7.06 -18.46 6.08
CA VAL A 18 6.22 -18.72 7.27
C VAL A 18 4.80 -19.16 6.92
N LEU A 19 4.23 -20.02 7.76
CA LEU A 19 2.80 -20.29 7.79
C LEU A 19 2.10 -19.21 8.63
N HIS A 20 1.77 -18.09 7.98
CA HIS A 20 1.23 -16.92 8.68
C HIS A 20 -0.28 -17.02 8.93
N PHE A 21 -0.66 -17.54 10.11
CA PHE A 21 -2.06 -17.64 10.54
C PHE A 21 -2.55 -16.42 11.36
N ASN A 22 -1.75 -15.34 11.45
CA ASN A 22 -2.07 -14.12 12.21
C ASN A 22 -2.37 -12.89 11.33
N ASN A 23 -2.99 -13.08 10.17
CA ASN A 23 -3.30 -11.97 9.23
C ASN A 23 -4.24 -10.90 9.83
N ALA A 24 -5.13 -11.30 10.75
CA ALA A 24 -6.06 -10.39 11.41
C ALA A 24 -5.36 -9.40 12.36
N GLY A 25 -4.20 -9.75 12.89
CA GLY A 25 -3.37 -8.83 13.68
C GLY A 25 -2.54 -7.91 12.78
N SER A 26 -1.83 -8.49 11.81
CA SER A 26 -1.16 -7.75 10.75
C SER A 26 -0.82 -8.70 9.60
N SER A 27 -1.20 -8.32 8.38
CA SER A 27 -0.96 -9.14 7.19
C SER A 27 0.45 -8.93 6.65
N LEU A 28 0.99 -9.95 5.96
CA LEU A 28 2.26 -9.83 5.24
C LEU A 28 2.10 -8.84 4.08
N MET A 29 3.13 -8.03 3.82
CA MET A 29 3.10 -7.04 2.74
C MET A 29 3.35 -7.70 1.38
N PRO A 30 2.50 -7.45 0.36
CA PRO A 30 2.85 -7.72 -1.03
C PRO A 30 4.06 -6.89 -1.48
N GLN A 31 4.85 -7.42 -2.41
CA GLN A 31 6.10 -6.82 -2.89
C GLN A 31 5.88 -5.41 -3.45
N ALA A 32 4.81 -5.20 -4.22
CA ALA A 32 4.48 -3.88 -4.77
C ALA A 32 4.24 -2.80 -3.69
N VAL A 33 3.64 -3.18 -2.56
CA VAL A 33 3.43 -2.26 -1.42
C VAL A 33 4.76 -1.92 -0.76
N LEU A 34 5.58 -2.95 -0.50
CA LEU A 34 6.90 -2.79 0.09
C LEU A 34 7.81 -1.89 -0.77
N ASP A 35 7.85 -2.15 -2.08
CA ASP A 35 8.66 -1.38 -3.03
C ASP A 35 8.22 0.08 -3.10
N SER A 36 6.90 0.34 -3.08
CA SER A 36 6.36 1.71 -3.10
C SER A 36 6.76 2.48 -1.83
N MET A 37 6.59 1.87 -0.65
CA MET A 37 6.94 2.51 0.62
C MET A 37 8.44 2.76 0.74
N VAL A 38 9.25 1.72 0.53
CA VAL A 38 10.72 1.83 0.66
C VAL A 38 11.30 2.72 -0.44
N GLY A 39 10.77 2.64 -1.66
CA GLY A 39 11.14 3.51 -2.76
C GLY A 39 10.88 4.99 -2.44
N TYR A 40 9.71 5.30 -1.87
CA TYR A 40 9.38 6.65 -1.45
C TYR A 40 10.32 7.15 -0.34
N LEU A 41 10.55 6.36 0.71
CA LEU A 41 11.48 6.73 1.79
C LEU A 41 12.92 6.95 1.28
N ARG A 42 13.36 6.12 0.31
CA ARG A 42 14.66 6.33 -0.34
C ARG A 42 14.69 7.62 -1.15
N LEU A 43 13.61 7.95 -1.85
CA LEU A 43 13.50 9.21 -2.58
C LEU A 43 13.56 10.40 -1.62
N GLU A 44 12.78 10.39 -0.54
CA GLU A 44 12.82 11.43 0.50
C GLU A 44 14.22 11.62 1.07
N ALA A 45 14.94 10.53 1.32
CA ALA A 45 16.32 10.58 1.81
C ALA A 45 17.31 11.23 0.81
N MET A 46 17.01 11.17 -0.49
CA MET A 46 17.87 11.69 -1.55
C MET A 46 17.58 13.15 -1.89
N ILE A 47 16.32 13.59 -1.85
CA ILE A 47 15.92 14.90 -2.37
C ILE A 47 15.13 15.76 -1.37
N GLY A 48 14.76 15.24 -0.20
CA GLY A 48 13.88 15.90 0.75
C GLY A 48 12.40 15.52 0.55
N GLY A 49 11.62 15.61 1.63
CA GLY A 49 10.22 15.17 1.64
C GLY A 49 9.30 16.01 0.77
N TYR A 50 9.52 17.33 0.71
CA TYR A 50 8.70 18.22 -0.13
C TYR A 50 8.96 18.00 -1.62
N GLU A 51 10.22 17.83 -2.00
CA GLU A 51 10.65 17.55 -3.36
C GLU A 51 10.15 16.17 -3.82
N ALA A 52 10.21 15.16 -2.96
CA ALA A 52 9.66 13.83 -3.22
C ALA A 52 8.13 13.86 -3.39
N ALA A 53 7.41 14.58 -2.53
CA ALA A 53 5.97 14.77 -2.66
C ALA A 53 5.60 15.48 -3.97
N GLY A 54 6.39 16.45 -4.41
CA GLY A 54 6.18 17.13 -5.70
C GLY A 54 6.40 16.24 -6.93
N GLN A 55 7.31 15.25 -6.86
CA GLN A 55 7.62 14.36 -7.99
C GLN A 55 6.70 13.15 -8.13
N THR A 56 6.18 12.64 -7.02
CA THR A 56 5.40 11.39 -6.99
C THR A 56 3.93 11.59 -7.30
N GLY A 57 3.52 12.83 -7.55
CA GLY A 57 2.14 13.19 -7.83
C GLY A 57 1.32 13.35 -6.56
N SER A 58 0.05 13.66 -6.73
CA SER A 58 -0.81 13.97 -5.60
C SER A 58 -1.25 12.71 -4.85
N LEU A 59 -0.92 12.66 -3.55
CA LEU A 59 -1.47 11.68 -2.59
C LEU A 59 -3.00 11.74 -2.53
N GLU A 60 -3.61 12.81 -3.04
CA GLU A 60 -5.06 12.93 -3.19
C GLU A 60 -5.68 11.75 -3.94
N THR A 61 -4.97 11.14 -4.89
CA THR A 61 -5.48 9.99 -5.65
C THR A 61 -5.83 8.78 -4.77
N VAL A 62 -5.26 8.68 -3.56
CA VAL A 62 -5.59 7.63 -2.59
C VAL A 62 -7.05 7.72 -2.14
N TYR A 63 -7.59 8.93 -1.94
CA TYR A 63 -8.99 9.11 -1.56
C TYR A 63 -9.94 8.58 -2.65
N ASP A 64 -9.62 8.84 -3.92
CA ASP A 64 -10.41 8.34 -5.05
C ASP A 64 -10.37 6.81 -5.13
N ARG A 65 -9.21 6.19 -4.87
CA ARG A 65 -9.05 4.72 -4.86
C ARG A 65 -9.78 4.04 -3.72
N ILE A 66 -9.78 4.64 -2.53
CA ILE A 66 -10.54 4.12 -1.38
C ILE A 66 -12.04 4.27 -1.64
N ALA A 67 -12.47 5.41 -2.18
CA ALA A 67 -13.85 5.65 -2.55
C ALA A 67 -14.34 4.63 -3.60
N GLU A 68 -13.53 4.34 -4.61
CA GLU A 68 -13.79 3.28 -5.60
C GLU A 68 -13.92 1.89 -4.95
N LEU A 69 -13.03 1.55 -4.02
CA LEU A 69 -13.04 0.27 -3.30
C LEU A 69 -14.29 0.10 -2.42
N LEU A 70 -14.69 1.16 -1.72
CA LEU A 70 -15.82 1.15 -0.78
C LEU A 70 -17.15 1.50 -1.46
N ASN A 71 -17.13 1.87 -2.73
CA ASN A 71 -18.27 2.36 -3.50
C ASN A 71 -18.98 3.55 -2.79
N CYS A 72 -18.20 4.55 -2.40
CA CYS A 72 -18.66 5.80 -1.79
C CYS A 72 -18.10 7.02 -2.55
N HIS A 73 -18.44 8.23 -2.12
CA HIS A 73 -17.84 9.46 -2.63
C HIS A 73 -16.53 9.79 -1.92
N ARG A 74 -15.64 10.49 -2.63
CA ARG A 74 -14.33 10.93 -2.12
C ARG A 74 -14.43 11.70 -0.80
N ASP A 75 -15.40 12.61 -0.72
CA ASP A 75 -15.64 13.47 0.44
C ASP A 75 -16.17 12.72 1.67
N GLU A 76 -16.50 11.43 1.52
CA GLU A 76 -16.84 10.51 2.62
C GLU A 76 -15.60 9.76 3.16
N VAL A 77 -14.41 9.96 2.60
CA VAL A 77 -13.17 9.29 3.00
C VAL A 77 -12.27 10.22 3.81
N ALA A 78 -11.88 9.79 5.00
CA ALA A 78 -10.83 10.43 5.80
C ALA A 78 -9.69 9.44 6.07
N LEU A 79 -8.45 9.90 5.91
CA LEU A 79 -7.25 9.14 6.24
C LEU A 79 -6.76 9.57 7.62
N ILE A 80 -6.61 8.60 8.52
CA ILE A 80 -6.00 8.78 9.83
C ILE A 80 -4.93 7.71 10.04
N GLU A 81 -3.86 8.06 10.72
CA GLU A 81 -2.91 7.10 11.26
C GLU A 81 -3.58 6.24 12.33
N ASN A 82 -3.18 4.97 12.38
CA ASN A 82 -3.53 4.05 13.46
C ASN A 82 -2.26 3.32 13.91
N ALA A 83 -2.16 3.07 15.21
CA ALA A 83 -0.97 2.52 15.87
C ALA A 83 -0.81 1.00 15.68
#